data_AF-A0A0G4NHH5-F1
#
_entry.id   AF-A0A0G4NHH5-F1
#
_cell.length_a   1.000
_cell.length_b   1.000
_cell.length_c   1.000
_cell.angle_alpha   90.00
_cell.angle_beta   90.00
_cell.angle_gamma   90.00
#
_symmetry.space_group_name_H-M   'P 1'
#
loop_
_entity.id
_entity.type
_entity.pdbx_description
1 polymer ?
#
loop_
_entity_poly.entity_id
_entity_poly.type
_entity_poly.pdbx_seq_one_letter_code
_entity_poly.pdbx_strand_id
1 'polypeptide(L)'
;MVDMAKVADVVLLMIDGNFGFEMETMEFLNVLAATGMPGNVFGILTHLDLFRKPQALRDAKRRLKRRLWSELYQGAHLFYLSGVLNGRYPDREIHNLSRYLSVMKNPRPLIWRNTHPFSVIDSYRDITHPTK
;
A
#
# COMPACT_ATOMS: atom_id res chain seq x y z
N MET A 1 -5.64 5.82 10.03
CA MET A 1 -5.91 4.99 8.84
C MET A 1 -7.23 5.32 8.16
N VAL A 2 -8.32 5.53 8.90
CA VAL A 2 -9.66 5.80 8.34
C VAL A 2 -9.73 7.06 7.45
N ASP A 3 -9.15 8.18 7.87
CA ASP A 3 -9.23 9.43 7.09
C ASP A 3 -8.47 9.33 5.77
N MET A 4 -7.30 8.69 5.79
CA MET A 4 -6.53 8.39 4.59
C MET A 4 -7.28 7.43 3.64
N ALA A 5 -8.04 6.47 4.16
CA ALA A 5 -8.85 5.57 3.32
C ALA A 5 -9.91 6.33 2.51
N LYS A 6 -10.49 7.40 3.07
CA LYS A 6 -11.48 8.25 2.35
C LYS A 6 -10.85 9.01 1.20
N VAL A 7 -9.58 9.37 1.31
CA VAL A 7 -8.90 10.31 0.42
C VAL A 7 -7.98 9.63 -0.59
N ALA A 8 -7.40 8.47 -0.27
CA ALA A 8 -6.35 7.83 -1.08
C ALA A 8 -6.83 7.34 -2.47
N ASP A 9 -6.23 7.85 -3.55
CA ASP A 9 -6.49 7.37 -4.93
C ASP A 9 -5.70 6.10 -5.28
N VAL A 10 -4.51 5.95 -4.69
CA VAL A 10 -3.65 4.78 -4.82
C VAL A 10 -3.15 4.37 -3.45
N VAL A 11 -3.13 3.06 -3.22
CA VAL A 11 -2.67 2.48 -1.95
C VAL A 11 -1.50 1.55 -2.20
N LEU A 12 -0.40 1.80 -1.49
CA LEU A 12 0.73 0.88 -1.38
C LEU A 12 0.58 0.10 -0.07
N LEU A 13 0.10 -1.14 -0.15
CA LEU A 13 -0.12 -2.00 1.02
C LEU A 13 1.13 -2.80 1.31
N MET A 14 1.86 -2.42 2.36
CA MET A 14 3.05 -3.14 2.80
C MET A 14 2.66 -4.38 3.62
N ILE A 15 3.31 -5.50 3.35
CA ILE A 15 3.12 -6.78 4.04
C ILE A 15 4.50 -7.32 4.40
N ASP A 16 4.67 -7.75 5.64
CA ASP A 16 5.85 -8.51 6.05
C ASP A 16 5.75 -9.94 5.49
N GLY A 17 6.71 -10.33 4.66
CA GLY A 17 6.74 -11.66 4.06
C GLY A 17 7.02 -12.78 5.07
N ASN A 18 7.86 -12.51 6.07
CA ASN A 18 8.32 -13.48 7.06
C ASN A 18 7.27 -13.69 8.16
N PHE A 19 6.67 -12.60 8.66
CA PHE A 19 5.60 -12.66 9.64
C PHE A 19 4.26 -13.06 9.01
N GLY A 20 3.88 -12.40 7.91
CA GLY A 20 2.63 -12.60 7.20
C GLY A 20 1.66 -11.44 7.35
N PHE A 21 0.37 -11.71 7.26
CA PHE A 21 -0.66 -10.67 7.38
C PHE A 21 -0.87 -10.28 8.84
N GLU A 22 -0.76 -8.99 9.10
CA GLU A 22 -1.05 -8.37 10.39
C GLU A 22 -2.50 -7.89 10.44
N MET A 23 -3.07 -7.83 11.64
CA MET A 23 -4.45 -7.37 11.83
C MET A 23 -4.65 -5.95 11.33
N GLU A 24 -3.68 -5.06 11.53
CA GLU A 24 -3.73 -3.68 11.04
C GLU A 24 -3.90 -3.60 9.51
N THR A 25 -3.18 -4.45 8.77
CA THR A 25 -3.31 -4.51 7.30
C THR A 25 -4.71 -4.97 6.86
N MET A 26 -5.31 -5.91 7.60
CA MET A 26 -6.66 -6.41 7.32
C MET A 26 -7.75 -5.42 7.72
N GLU A 27 -7.60 -4.75 8.86
CA GLU A 27 -8.50 -3.68 9.29
C GLU A 27 -8.51 -2.54 8.29
N PHE A 28 -7.33 -2.13 7.81
CA PHE A 28 -7.24 -1.09 6.79
C PHE A 28 -7.91 -1.50 5.48
N LEU A 29 -7.70 -2.73 5.01
CA LEU A 29 -8.37 -3.25 3.82
C LEU A 29 -9.90 -3.23 3.95
N ASN A 30 -10.42 -3.64 5.11
CA ASN A 30 -11.86 -3.62 5.38
C ASN A 30 -12.43 -2.19 5.41
N VAL A 31 -11.73 -1.26 6.07
CA VAL A 31 -12.12 0.16 6.09
C VAL A 31 -12.11 0.75 4.68
N LEU A 32 -11.10 0.41 3.87
CA LEU A 32 -10.95 0.87 2.50
C LEU A 32 -12.08 0.30 1.61
N ALA A 33 -12.42 -0.98 1.77
CA ALA A 33 -13.53 -1.62 1.07
C ALA A 33 -14.87 -0.98 1.42
N ALA A 34 -15.13 -0.69 2.70
CA ALA A 34 -16.36 -0.07 3.17
C ALA A 34 -16.50 1.40 2.72
N THR A 35 -15.39 2.15 2.70
CA THR A 35 -15.37 3.57 2.35
C THR A 35 -15.44 3.80 0.83
N GLY A 36 -14.95 2.84 0.06
CA GLY A 36 -14.88 2.91 -1.40
C GLY A 36 -13.48 2.53 -1.88
N MET A 37 -13.34 1.28 -2.34
CA MET A 37 -12.04 0.76 -2.75
C MET A 37 -11.48 1.54 -3.96
N PRO A 38 -10.27 2.13 -3.85
CA PRO A 38 -9.63 2.85 -4.93
C PRO A 38 -9.28 1.90 -6.09
N GLY A 39 -9.09 2.49 -7.28
CA GLY A 39 -8.84 1.72 -8.50
C GLY A 39 -7.51 0.96 -8.49
N ASN A 40 -6.50 1.47 -7.78
CA ASN A 40 -5.16 0.91 -7.77
C ASN A 40 -4.70 0.63 -6.33
N VAL A 41 -4.73 -0.64 -5.93
CA VAL A 41 -4.11 -1.13 -4.68
C VAL A 41 -2.97 -2.07 -5.04
N PHE A 42 -1.75 -1.70 -4.68
CA PHE A 42 -0.54 -2.47 -4.94
C PHE A 42 -0.05 -3.10 -3.63
N GLY A 43 0.04 -4.42 -3.60
CA GLY A 43 0.70 -5.11 -2.48
C GLY A 43 2.22 -5.05 -2.63
N ILE A 44 2.93 -4.80 -1.54
CA ILE A 44 4.39 -4.80 -1.46
C ILE A 44 4.79 -5.76 -0.35
N LEU A 45 5.50 -6.83 -0.72
CA LEU A 45 5.93 -7.86 0.20
C LEU A 45 7.41 -7.67 0.53
N THR A 46 7.71 -7.43 1.81
CA THR A 46 9.03 -7.05 2.33
C THR A 46 9.64 -8.18 3.16
N HIS A 47 10.84 -7.96 3.71
CA HIS A 47 11.52 -8.88 4.64
C HIS A 47 11.74 -10.29 4.07
N LEU A 48 12.03 -10.37 2.77
CA LEU A 48 12.24 -11.62 2.06
C LEU A 48 13.62 -12.24 2.27
N ASP A 49 14.56 -11.42 2.69
CA ASP A 49 15.92 -11.76 3.11
C ASP A 49 15.96 -12.58 4.41
N LEU A 50 14.93 -12.46 5.25
CA LEU A 50 14.83 -13.23 6.50
C LEU A 50 14.61 -14.74 6.26
N PHE A 51 14.22 -15.14 5.04
CA PHE A 51 14.00 -16.55 4.71
C PHE A 51 15.30 -17.31 4.48
N ARG A 52 15.62 -18.23 5.41
CA ARG A 52 16.80 -19.11 5.27
C ARG A 52 16.68 -20.18 4.18
N LYS A 53 15.46 -20.63 3.88
CA LYS A 53 15.20 -21.71 2.91
C LYS A 53 14.46 -21.17 1.68
N PRO A 54 14.97 -21.40 0.45
CA PRO A 54 14.32 -20.89 -0.77
C PRO A 54 12.96 -21.53 -1.03
N GLN A 55 12.75 -22.78 -0.60
CA GLN A 55 11.44 -23.44 -0.72
C GLN A 55 10.38 -22.76 0.16
N ALA A 56 10.74 -22.46 1.42
CA ALA A 56 9.85 -21.75 2.35
C ALA A 56 9.47 -20.36 1.82
N LEU A 57 10.42 -19.64 1.22
CA LEU A 57 10.18 -18.35 0.55
C LEU A 57 9.14 -18.47 -0.57
N ARG A 58 9.28 -19.48 -1.45
CA ARG A 58 8.34 -19.70 -2.56
C ARG A 58 6.93 -20.04 -2.06
N ASP A 59 6.84 -20.86 -1.02
CA ASP A 59 5.56 -21.28 -0.44
C ASP A 59 4.88 -20.11 0.30
N ALA A 60 5.63 -19.31 1.05
CA ALA A 60 5.14 -18.09 1.69
C ALA A 60 4.64 -17.08 0.67
N LYS A 61 5.41 -16.79 -0.39
CA LYS A 61 4.98 -15.92 -1.50
C LYS A 61 3.69 -16.40 -2.14
N ARG A 62 3.55 -17.71 -2.39
CA ARG A 62 2.34 -18.30 -2.97
C ARG A 62 1.14 -18.18 -2.04
N ARG A 63 1.32 -18.43 -0.73
CA ARG A 63 0.26 -18.31 0.28
C ARG A 63 -0.21 -16.86 0.42
N LEU A 64 0.72 -15.93 0.61
CA LEU A 64 0.41 -14.50 0.79
C LEU A 64 -0.22 -13.90 -0.46
N LYS A 65 0.27 -14.26 -1.65
CA LYS A 65 -0.35 -13.86 -2.92
C LYS A 65 -1.80 -14.32 -3.03
N ARG A 66 -2.09 -15.60 -2.73
CA ARG A 66 -3.46 -16.13 -2.78
C ARG A 66 -4.37 -15.43 -1.78
N ARG A 67 -3.88 -15.16 -0.58
CA ARG A 67 -4.64 -14.45 0.45
C ARG A 67 -4.92 -13.00 0.05
N LEU A 68 -3.93 -12.30 -0.50
CA LEU A 68 -4.13 -10.93 -1.00
C LEU A 68 -5.18 -10.89 -2.11
N TRP A 69 -5.17 -11.88 -3.00
CA TRP A 69 -6.16 -11.97 -4.09
C TRP A 69 -7.58 -12.22 -3.59
N SER A 70 -7.76 -12.95 -2.50
CA SER A 70 -9.09 -13.14 -1.91
C SER A 70 -9.64 -11.88 -1.25
N GLU A 71 -8.76 -11.04 -0.69
CA GLU A 71 -9.18 -9.82 0.03
C GLU A 71 -9.37 -8.61 -0.91
N LEU A 72 -8.59 -8.51 -1.99
CA LEU A 72 -8.68 -7.40 -2.95
C LEU A 72 -9.52 -7.79 -4.17
N TYR A 73 -8.86 -8.38 -5.16
CA TYR A 73 -9.44 -8.89 -6.38
C TYR A 73 -8.48 -9.91 -6.99
N GLN A 74 -9.04 -10.83 -7.78
CA GLN A 74 -8.26 -11.86 -8.44
C GLN A 74 -7.26 -11.23 -9.40
N GLY A 75 -5.97 -11.55 -9.24
CA GLY A 75 -4.91 -10.99 -10.08
C GLY A 75 -4.38 -9.64 -9.59
N ALA A 76 -4.67 -9.21 -8.36
CA ALA A 76 -4.07 -8.01 -7.77
C ALA A 76 -2.53 -8.04 -7.86
N HIS A 77 -1.95 -6.86 -8.13
CA HIS A 77 -0.52 -6.67 -8.30
C HIS A 77 0.21 -6.79 -6.95
N LEU A 78 1.22 -7.65 -6.91
CA LEU A 78 2.07 -7.89 -5.74
C LEU A 78 3.54 -7.77 -6.14
N PHE A 79 4.24 -6.81 -5.54
CA PHE A 79 5.67 -6.58 -5.70
C PHE A 79 6.44 -7.24 -4.56
N TYR A 80 7.69 -7.59 -4.83
CA TYR A 80 8.58 -8.25 -3.88
C TYR A 80 9.81 -7.37 -3.69
N LEU A 81 10.08 -6.98 -2.44
CA LEU A 81 11.30 -6.30 -2.05
C LEU A 81 12.20 -7.29 -1.33
N SER A 82 13.37 -7.55 -1.93
CA SER A 82 14.22 -8.68 -1.53
C SER A 82 14.90 -8.49 -0.17
N GLY A 83 15.17 -7.25 0.23
CA GLY A 83 15.86 -6.91 1.48
C GLY A 83 16.36 -5.46 1.44
N VAL A 84 17.10 -5.03 2.46
CA VAL A 84 17.64 -3.67 2.54
C VAL A 84 19.16 -3.71 2.38
N LEU A 85 19.69 -2.96 1.41
CA LEU A 85 21.13 -2.79 1.13
C LEU A 85 21.52 -1.34 1.42
N ASN A 86 22.48 -1.12 2.32
CA ASN A 86 22.94 0.23 2.72
C ASN A 86 21.79 1.15 3.16
N GLY A 87 20.83 0.62 3.92
CA GLY A 87 19.65 1.36 4.41
C GLY A 87 18.60 1.68 3.33
N ARG A 88 18.75 1.15 2.10
CA ARG A 88 17.81 1.38 0.99
C ARG A 88 17.35 0.06 0.35
N TYR A 89 16.16 0.08 -0.25
CA TYR A 89 15.70 -1.05 -1.05
C TYR A 89 16.44 -1.12 -2.41
N PRO A 90 16.54 -2.30 -3.04
CA PRO A 90 17.22 -2.45 -4.32
C PRO A 90 16.61 -1.57 -5.42
N ASP A 91 17.46 -0.77 -6.08
CA ASP A 91 17.04 0.22 -7.08
C ASP A 91 16.24 -0.41 -8.23
N ARG A 92 16.57 -1.63 -8.65
CA ARG A 92 15.86 -2.33 -9.73
C ARG A 92 14.41 -2.66 -9.36
N GLU A 93 14.17 -3.03 -8.11
CA GLU A 93 12.84 -3.40 -7.62
C GLU A 93 11.98 -2.16 -7.43
N ILE A 94 12.56 -1.10 -6.87
CA ILE A 94 11.91 0.21 -6.73
C ILE A 94 11.63 0.83 -8.10
N HIS A 95 12.56 0.74 -9.05
CA HIS A 95 12.35 1.23 -10.41
C HIS A 95 11.23 0.48 -11.14
N ASN A 96 11.05 -0.81 -10.88
CA ASN A 96 9.90 -1.56 -11.42
C ASN A 96 8.58 -1.11 -10.76
N LEU A 97 8.55 -0.98 -9.44
CA LEU A 97 7.39 -0.47 -8.71
C LEU A 97 7.01 0.93 -9.19
N SER A 98 7.99 1.83 -9.34
CA SER A 98 7.77 3.19 -9.81
C SER A 98 7.21 3.21 -11.23
N ARG A 99 7.67 2.32 -12.12
CA ARG A 99 7.12 2.20 -13.48
C ARG A 99 5.62 1.87 -13.46
N TYR A 100 5.20 0.95 -12.59
CA TYR A 100 3.77 0.63 -12.46
C TYR A 100 2.97 1.78 -11.86
N LEU A 101 3.54 2.50 -10.89
CA LEU A 101 2.91 3.68 -10.32
C LEU A 101 2.83 4.85 -11.30
N SER A 102 3.81 5.02 -12.19
CA SER A 102 3.78 6.09 -13.20
C SER A 102 2.68 5.89 -14.24
N VAL A 103 2.34 4.64 -14.56
CA VAL A 103 1.27 4.30 -15.50
C VAL A 103 -0.07 4.26 -14.76
N MET A 104 -0.49 5.41 -14.22
CA MET A 104 -1.79 5.53 -13.57
C MET A 104 -2.89 5.65 -14.62
N LYS A 105 -3.93 4.82 -14.46
CA LYS A 105 -5.23 5.09 -15.08
C LYS A 105 -5.95 6.17 -14.27
N ASN A 106 -6.90 6.84 -14.90
CA ASN A 106 -7.77 7.80 -14.22
C ASN A 106 -8.34 7.18 -12.92
N PRO A 107 -8.35 7.94 -11.81
CA PRO A 107 -8.91 7.46 -10.55
C PRO A 107 -10.32 6.93 -10.73
N ARG A 108 -10.66 5.89 -9.97
CA ARG A 108 -12.03 5.36 -9.96
C ARG A 108 -12.97 6.46 -9.44
N PRO A 109 -14.03 6.83 -10.19
CA PRO A 109 -14.94 7.88 -9.74
C PRO A 109 -15.74 7.39 -8.53
N LEU A 110 -15.37 7.84 -7.34
CA LEU A 110 -16.11 7.61 -6.10
C LEU A 110 -17.08 8.77 -5.90
N ILE A 111 -18.35 8.46 -5.60
CA ILE A 111 -19.41 9.47 -5.46
C ILE A 111 -18.99 10.54 -4.46
N TRP A 112 -18.54 10.15 -3.26
CA TRP A 112 -18.13 11.08 -2.21
C TRP A 112 -17.02 12.05 -2.67
N ARG A 113 -16.00 11.53 -3.38
CA ARG A 113 -14.87 12.35 -3.87
C ARG A 113 -15.27 13.31 -4.99
N ASN A 114 -16.27 12.95 -5.79
CA ASN A 114 -16.78 13.79 -6.86
C ASN A 114 -17.79 14.83 -6.37
N THR A 115 -18.48 14.59 -5.26
CA THR A 115 -19.53 15.47 -4.74
C THR A 115 -19.04 16.42 -3.64
N HIS A 116 -17.92 16.12 -2.97
CA HIS A 116 -17.40 16.93 -1.88
C HIS A 116 -15.96 17.37 -2.17
N PRO A 117 -15.66 18.69 -2.12
CA PRO A 117 -14.29 19.15 -2.19
C PRO A 117 -13.54 18.79 -0.90
N PHE A 118 -12.31 18.34 -1.02
CA PHE A 118 -11.40 18.06 0.09
C PHE A 118 -9.99 18.50 -0.27
N SER A 119 -9.15 18.70 0.74
CA SER A 119 -7.74 19.05 0.57
C SER A 119 -6.89 18.28 1.58
N VAL A 120 -5.72 17.82 1.13
CA VAL A 120 -4.68 17.28 2.00
C VAL A 120 -3.71 18.42 2.30
N ILE A 121 -3.57 18.75 3.57
CA ILE A 121 -2.69 19.84 4.01
C ILE A 121 -1.24 19.38 3.93
N ASP A 122 -0.44 20.07 3.11
CA ASP A 122 1.00 19.80 2.97
C ASP A 122 1.82 20.46 4.08
N SER A 123 1.54 21.74 4.37
CA SER A 123 2.20 22.48 5.46
C SER A 123 1.20 23.19 6.35
N TYR A 124 1.44 23.10 7.66
CA TYR A 124 0.69 23.81 8.68
C TYR A 124 1.55 24.94 9.24
N ARG A 125 0.98 26.14 9.34
CA ARG A 125 1.64 27.30 9.93
C ARG A 125 0.68 28.01 10.87
N ASP A 126 1.12 28.20 12.11
CA ASP A 126 0.42 29.06 13.06
C ASP A 126 0.78 30.53 12.80
N ILE A 127 -0.24 31.38 12.71
CA ILE A 127 -0.15 32.82 12.48
C ILE A 127 -0.70 33.62 13.67
N THR A 128 -0.87 32.97 14.82
CA THR A 128 -1.29 33.64 16.05
C THR A 128 -0.28 34.72 16.47
N HIS A 129 -0.79 35.84 16.97
CA HIS A 129 0.05 36.90 17.51
C HIS A 129 0.70 36.44 18.82
N PRO A 130 2.02 36.62 19.01
CA PRO A 130 2.66 36.31 20.27
C PRO A 130 2.16 37.25 21.36
N THR A 131 1.83 36.71 22.52
CA THR A 131 1.56 37.50 23.73
C THR A 131 2.86 38.14 24.25
N LYS A 132 2.76 39.38 24.73
CA LYS A 132 3.87 40.13 25.34
C LYS A 132 4.36 39.50 26.65
#